data_AF-A0A968ZEE1-F1
#
_entry.id   AF-A0A968ZEE1-F1
#
_cell.length_a   1.000
_cell.length_b   1.000
_cell.length_c   1.000
_cell.angle_alpha   90.00
_cell.angle_beta   90.00
_cell.angle_gamma   90.00
#
_symmetry.space_group_name_H-M   'P 1'
#
loop_
_entity.id
_entity.type
_entity.pdbx_description
1 polymer ?
#
loop_
_entity_poly.entity_id
_entity_poly.type
_entity_poly.pdbx_seq_one_letter_code
_entity_poly.pdbx_strand_id
1 'polypeptide(L)'
;MKQTFHSIQALRGLAASLVVIAHIFEHPSRGDPNALLLTGRFGVEIFFVISGFVMTYVAGEGAFSPGAFAFRRLMRIVPIYWVCTLLVFAVALIAPALFKTTTADVKHLVLSLFFIPAPDPQAASDWRPLFKLGWTLNYEMFFYAALLLLFWCRRRIQRSLILTAALGALVLLSFAIPPKASVLAFYANIALIPFLVGVWLARPPLCSRARRAGESSRWRQRRCSARRGSIGCRSSPCASSRRTW
;
A
#
# COMPACT_ATOMS: atom_id res chain seq x y z
N MET A 1 3.48 -7.41 -22.12
CA MET A 1 2.34 -8.06 -21.44
C MET A 1 2.27 -7.59 -20.00
N LYS A 2 1.24 -6.82 -19.62
CA LYS A 2 1.02 -6.43 -18.22
C LYS A 2 0.51 -7.67 -17.49
N GLN A 3 1.35 -8.32 -16.69
CA GLN A 3 0.94 -9.42 -15.82
C GLN A 3 -0.09 -8.88 -14.81
N THR A 4 -1.37 -9.14 -15.04
CA THR A 4 -2.45 -8.79 -14.11
C THR A 4 -2.48 -9.83 -13.00
N PHE A 5 -2.15 -9.43 -11.78
CA PHE A 5 -2.30 -10.29 -10.61
C PHE A 5 -3.79 -10.46 -10.28
N HIS A 6 -4.45 -11.40 -10.95
CA HIS A 6 -5.88 -11.68 -10.77
C HIS A 6 -6.23 -11.98 -9.31
N SER A 7 -5.35 -12.68 -8.58
CA SER A 7 -5.53 -12.97 -7.14
C SER A 7 -5.59 -11.70 -6.28
N ILE A 8 -4.79 -10.67 -6.60
CA ILE A 8 -4.78 -9.40 -5.84
C ILE A 8 -6.05 -8.60 -6.14
N GLN A 9 -6.51 -8.63 -7.39
CA GLN A 9 -7.75 -7.97 -7.79
C GLN A 9 -8.97 -8.65 -7.13
N ALA A 10 -9.00 -9.98 -7.10
CA ALA A 10 -10.04 -10.75 -6.40
C ALA A 10 -10.06 -10.45 -4.90
N LEU A 11 -8.89 -10.39 -4.24
CA LEU A 11 -8.82 -10.09 -2.81
C LEU A 11 -9.29 -8.66 -2.49
N ARG A 12 -9.02 -7.69 -3.37
CA ARG A 12 -9.58 -6.33 -3.25
C ARG A 12 -11.09 -6.32 -3.44
N GLY A 13 -11.62 -7.10 -4.39
CA GLY A 13 -13.05 -7.26 -4.58
C GLY A 13 -13.73 -7.84 -3.32
N LEU A 14 -13.15 -8.90 -2.75
CA LEU A 14 -13.63 -9.49 -1.50
C LEU A 14 -13.61 -8.48 -0.35
N ALA A 15 -12.50 -7.76 -0.18
CA ALA A 15 -12.37 -6.72 0.84
C ALA A 15 -13.41 -5.60 0.67
N ALA A 16 -13.67 -5.15 -0.57
CA ALA A 16 -14.71 -4.16 -0.86
C ALA A 16 -16.10 -4.66 -0.46
N SER A 17 -16.43 -5.91 -0.81
CA SER A 17 -17.72 -6.52 -0.46
C SER A 17 -17.94 -6.60 1.05
N LEU A 18 -16.91 -6.98 1.82
CA LEU A 18 -16.99 -7.02 3.29
C LEU A 18 -17.26 -5.63 3.89
N VAL A 19 -16.64 -4.59 3.33
CA VAL A 19 -16.88 -3.20 3.75
C VAL A 19 -18.32 -2.77 3.43
N VAL A 20 -18.81 -3.05 2.22
CA VAL A 20 -20.19 -2.70 1.82
C VAL A 20 -21.22 -3.39 2.72
N ILE A 21 -21.05 -4.70 2.96
CA ILE A 21 -21.93 -5.47 3.84
C ILE A 21 -21.97 -4.84 5.23
N ALA A 22 -20.81 -4.53 5.82
CA ALA A 22 -20.77 -3.93 7.14
C ALA A 22 -21.52 -2.59 7.24
N HIS A 23 -21.41 -1.72 6.23
CA HIS A 23 -22.09 -0.42 6.22
C HIS A 23 -23.61 -0.53 6.04
N ILE A 24 -24.10 -1.55 5.31
CA ILE A 24 -25.54 -1.83 5.19
C ILE A 24 -26.14 -2.12 6.57
N PHE A 25 -25.41 -2.85 7.42
CA PHE A 25 -25.87 -3.25 8.76
C PHE A 25 -25.53 -2.25 9.88
N GLU A 26 -24.67 -1.25 9.61
CA GLU A 26 -24.35 -0.16 10.55
C GLU A 26 -25.49 0.85 10.70
N HIS A 27 -26.22 1.13 9.62
CA HIS A 27 -27.31 2.12 9.62
C HIS A 27 -28.55 1.75 10.46
N PRO A 28 -28.98 0.47 10.54
CA PRO A 28 -30.13 0.06 11.34
C PRO A 28 -29.83 -0.23 12.82
N SER A 29 -28.60 -0.62 13.16
CA SER A 29 -28.30 -1.27 14.45
C SER A 29 -27.80 -0.26 15.50
N ARG A 30 -28.71 0.25 16.35
CA ARG A 30 -28.41 1.25 17.40
C ARG A 30 -27.77 0.70 18.69
N GLY A 31 -27.45 -0.58 18.78
CA GLY A 31 -26.91 -1.14 20.02
C GLY A 31 -26.50 -2.59 19.88
N ASP A 32 -25.32 -2.81 19.31
CA ASP A 32 -24.32 -3.80 19.73
C ASP A 32 -23.24 -3.88 18.66
N PRO A 33 -21.95 -4.06 19.02
CA PRO A 33 -20.91 -4.37 18.04
C PRO A 33 -21.13 -5.79 17.51
N ASN A 34 -22.10 -5.96 16.61
CA ASN A 34 -22.36 -7.20 15.91
C ASN A 34 -21.11 -7.62 15.14
N ALA A 35 -20.87 -8.94 15.04
CA ALA A 35 -19.75 -9.54 14.30
C ALA A 35 -19.59 -9.00 12.87
N LEU A 36 -20.67 -8.49 12.28
CA LEU A 36 -20.71 -7.84 10.97
C LEU A 36 -19.95 -6.50 10.92
N LEU A 37 -19.94 -5.70 11.99
CA LEU A 37 -19.15 -4.45 12.05
C LEU A 37 -17.65 -4.74 12.15
N LEU A 38 -17.28 -5.79 12.89
CA LEU A 38 -15.91 -6.31 12.90
C LEU A 38 -15.49 -6.77 11.51
N THR A 39 -16.39 -7.39 10.76
CA THR A 39 -16.15 -7.86 9.38
C THR A 39 -15.79 -6.71 8.43
N GLY A 40 -16.43 -5.54 8.57
CA GLY A 40 -16.09 -4.34 7.80
C GLY A 40 -14.69 -3.80 8.10
N ARG A 41 -14.31 -3.79 9.38
CA ARG A 41 -12.95 -3.42 9.81
C ARG A 41 -11.90 -4.36 9.23
N PHE A 42 -12.15 -5.67 9.25
CA PHE A 42 -11.27 -6.65 8.61
C PHE A 42 -11.09 -6.40 7.10
N GLY A 43 -12.17 -6.02 6.40
CA GLY A 43 -12.08 -5.64 4.99
C GLY A 43 -11.11 -4.48 4.75
N VAL A 44 -11.17 -3.44 5.60
CA VAL A 44 -10.24 -2.30 5.54
C VAL A 44 -8.80 -2.71 5.82
N GLU A 45 -8.57 -3.56 6.83
CA GLU A 45 -7.23 -4.07 7.15
C GLU A 45 -6.61 -4.83 5.97
N ILE A 46 -7.39 -5.68 5.29
CA ILE A 46 -6.95 -6.38 4.08
C ILE A 46 -6.54 -5.40 2.99
N PHE A 47 -7.30 -4.33 2.76
CA PHE A 47 -6.92 -3.28 1.81
C PHE A 47 -5.56 -2.66 2.15
N PHE A 48 -5.32 -2.34 3.41
CA PHE A 48 -4.05 -1.76 3.86
C PHE A 48 -2.88 -2.73 3.69
N VAL A 49 -3.06 -4.02 4.02
CA VAL A 49 -2.03 -5.05 3.77
C VAL A 49 -1.69 -5.12 2.28
N ILE A 50 -2.71 -5.18 1.40
CA ILE A 50 -2.50 -5.24 -0.05
C ILE A 50 -1.80 -3.97 -0.55
N SER A 51 -2.19 -2.79 -0.05
CA SER A 51 -1.58 -1.53 -0.46
C SER A 51 -0.10 -1.46 -0.06
N GLY A 52 0.25 -1.87 1.17
CA GLY A 52 1.62 -2.01 1.64
C GLY A 52 2.44 -3.01 0.82
N PHE A 53 1.85 -4.17 0.52
CA PHE A 53 2.47 -5.21 -0.29
C PHE A 53 2.76 -4.75 -1.72
N VAL A 54 1.74 -4.27 -2.45
CA VAL A 54 1.90 -3.91 -3.85
C VAL A 54 2.88 -2.74 -3.99
N MET A 55 2.80 -1.74 -3.12
CA MET A 55 3.72 -0.62 -3.16
C MET A 55 5.17 -1.06 -2.94
N THR A 56 5.43 -1.88 -1.92
CA THR A 56 6.78 -2.34 -1.61
C THR A 56 7.32 -3.31 -2.68
N TYR A 57 6.46 -4.19 -3.20
CA TYR A 57 6.80 -5.15 -4.24
C TYR A 57 7.23 -4.45 -5.53
N VAL A 58 6.41 -3.49 -5.98
CA VAL A 58 6.66 -2.72 -7.19
C VAL A 58 7.83 -1.76 -7.00
N ALA A 59 8.03 -1.19 -5.80
CA ALA A 59 9.15 -0.31 -5.48
C ALA A 59 10.54 -0.97 -5.58
N GLY A 60 10.63 -2.30 -5.81
CA GLY A 60 11.77 -2.88 -6.53
C GLY A 60 13.16 -2.74 -5.88
N GLU A 61 14.18 -3.23 -6.59
CA GLU A 61 15.59 -2.80 -6.48
C GLU A 61 16.07 -2.18 -7.82
N GLY A 62 15.14 -1.61 -8.62
CA GLY A 62 15.40 -1.15 -9.99
C GLY A 62 15.06 0.32 -10.25
N ALA A 63 15.21 0.75 -11.51
CA ALA A 63 14.86 2.08 -12.03
C ALA A 63 13.33 2.29 -12.11
N PHE A 64 12.63 2.00 -11.02
CA PHE A 64 11.22 2.27 -10.90
C PHE A 64 11.04 3.74 -10.52
N SER A 65 10.19 4.47 -11.24
CA SER A 65 9.76 5.81 -10.86
C SER A 65 8.54 5.71 -9.94
N PRO A 66 8.73 5.72 -8.61
CA PRO A 66 7.60 5.63 -7.69
C PRO A 66 6.63 6.81 -7.87
N GLY A 67 7.13 7.98 -8.28
CA GLY A 67 6.30 9.13 -8.64
C GLY A 67 5.33 8.85 -9.78
N ALA A 68 5.77 8.23 -10.88
CA ALA A 68 4.88 7.91 -12.01
C ALA A 68 3.83 6.86 -11.63
N PHE A 69 4.14 5.96 -10.70
CA PHE A 69 3.18 4.98 -10.21
C PHE A 69 2.19 5.55 -9.21
N ALA A 70 2.66 6.37 -8.28
CA ALA A 70 1.81 7.13 -7.36
C ALA A 70 0.87 8.04 -8.15
N PHE A 71 1.38 8.74 -9.17
CA PHE A 71 0.58 9.58 -10.06
C PHE A 71 -0.52 8.80 -10.78
N ARG A 72 -0.22 7.61 -11.33
CA ARG A 72 -1.23 6.74 -11.95
C ARG A 72 -2.32 6.28 -10.98
N ARG A 73 -2.02 6.16 -9.68
CA ARG A 73 -3.02 5.83 -8.64
C ARG A 73 -3.81 7.07 -8.23
N LEU A 74 -3.13 8.20 -8.02
CA LEU A 74 -3.74 9.49 -7.73
C LEU A 74 -4.78 9.88 -8.77
N MET A 75 -4.45 9.79 -10.05
CA MET A 75 -5.37 10.10 -11.16
C MET A 75 -6.61 9.20 -11.22
N ARG A 76 -6.64 8.07 -10.50
CA ARG A 76 -7.81 7.20 -10.40
C ARG A 76 -8.59 7.42 -9.11
N ILE A 77 -7.89 7.65 -8.01
CA ILE A 77 -8.46 7.75 -6.67
C ILE A 77 -9.03 9.14 -6.41
N VAL A 78 -8.27 10.19 -6.73
CA VAL A 78 -8.59 11.57 -6.41
C VAL A 78 -9.89 12.03 -7.08
N PRO A 79 -10.13 11.79 -8.39
CA PRO A 79 -11.36 12.25 -9.04
C PRO A 79 -12.62 11.64 -8.40
N ILE A 80 -12.58 10.34 -8.10
CA ILE A 80 -13.69 9.63 -7.47
C ILE A 80 -13.93 10.18 -6.06
N TYR A 81 -12.85 10.35 -5.28
CA TYR A 81 -12.94 10.91 -3.94
C TYR A 81 -13.51 12.34 -3.92
N TRP A 82 -13.11 13.18 -4.88
CA TRP A 82 -13.67 14.53 -5.01
C TRP A 82 -15.16 14.51 -5.33
N VAL A 83 -15.58 13.68 -6.29
CA VAL A 83 -17.01 13.53 -6.62
C VAL A 83 -17.81 13.06 -5.40
N CYS A 84 -17.34 12.04 -4.68
CA CYS A 84 -18.02 11.55 -3.47
C CYS A 84 -18.07 12.62 -2.37
N THR A 85 -16.96 13.32 -2.12
CA THR A 85 -16.89 14.38 -1.10
C THR A 85 -17.82 15.54 -1.42
N LEU A 86 -17.84 15.99 -2.69
CA LEU A 86 -18.74 17.06 -3.16
C LEU A 86 -20.21 16.63 -3.09
N LEU A 87 -20.51 15.37 -3.44
CA LEU A 87 -21.87 14.83 -3.32
C LEU A 87 -22.33 14.83 -1.86
N VAL A 88 -21.51 14.36 -0.92
CA VAL A 88 -21.86 14.41 0.51
C VAL A 88 -22.05 15.83 1.00
N PHE A 89 -21.19 16.76 0.56
CA PHE A 89 -21.35 18.19 0.87
C PHE A 89 -22.67 18.76 0.32
N ALA A 90 -23.03 18.43 -0.93
CA ALA A 90 -24.29 18.88 -1.54
C ALA A 90 -25.51 18.31 -0.80
N VAL A 91 -25.50 17.03 -0.43
CA VAL A 91 -26.59 16.43 0.36
C VAL A 91 -26.64 17.06 1.77
N ALA A 92 -25.49 17.38 2.37
CA ALA A 92 -25.44 18.07 3.66
C ALA A 92 -26.01 19.50 3.61
N LEU A 93 -25.89 20.19 2.47
CA LEU A 93 -26.54 21.49 2.24
C LEU A 93 -28.05 21.39 2.07
N ILE A 94 -28.54 20.39 1.33
CA ILE A 94 -29.96 20.25 0.97
C ILE A 94 -30.77 19.61 2.10
N ALA A 95 -30.20 18.62 2.78
CA ALA A 95 -30.86 17.81 3.78
C ALA A 95 -29.95 17.58 5.01
N PRO A 96 -29.65 18.63 5.78
CA PRO A 96 -28.76 18.53 6.95
C PRO A 96 -29.30 17.55 8.00
N ALA A 97 -30.63 17.37 8.09
CA ALA A 97 -31.27 16.43 9.00
C ALA A 97 -30.90 14.95 8.74
N LEU A 98 -30.42 14.61 7.54
CA LEU A 98 -29.91 13.26 7.24
C LEU A 98 -28.54 13.00 7.86
N PHE A 99 -27.78 14.05 8.20
CA PHE A 99 -26.46 13.93 8.78
C PHE A 99 -26.45 14.40 10.23
N LYS A 100 -26.17 13.46 11.15
CA LYS A 100 -26.14 13.74 12.59
C LYS A 100 -24.98 14.63 13.05
N THR A 101 -23.91 14.73 12.27
CA THR A 101 -22.67 15.45 12.67
C THR A 101 -22.04 16.30 11.57
N THR A 102 -22.39 16.09 10.30
CA THR A 102 -21.69 16.74 9.18
C THR A 102 -22.25 18.13 8.92
N THR A 103 -21.45 19.17 9.17
CA THR A 103 -21.79 20.55 8.76
C THR A 103 -21.18 20.90 7.42
N ALA A 104 -21.92 21.69 6.64
CA ALA A 104 -21.44 22.24 5.39
C ALA A 104 -20.52 23.46 5.65
N ASP A 105 -19.33 23.19 6.17
CA ASP A 105 -18.27 24.19 6.28
C ASP A 105 -17.31 24.10 5.07
N VAL A 106 -17.14 25.23 4.37
CA VAL A 106 -16.26 25.35 3.20
C VAL A 106 -14.81 25.09 3.58
N LYS A 107 -14.38 25.47 4.79
CA LYS A 107 -13.02 25.20 5.27
C LYS A 107 -12.79 23.71 5.48
N HIS A 108 -13.74 23.01 6.10
CA HIS A 108 -13.69 21.57 6.29
C HIS A 108 -13.76 20.79 4.96
N LEU A 109 -14.52 21.30 3.98
CA LEU A 109 -14.56 20.76 2.61
C LEU A 109 -13.19 20.86 1.93
N VAL A 110 -12.58 22.05 1.91
CA VAL A 110 -11.28 22.26 1.25
C VAL A 110 -10.21 21.37 1.89
N LEU A 111 -10.12 21.34 3.22
CA LEU A 111 -9.15 20.48 3.93
C LEU A 111 -9.39 19.00 3.62
N SER A 112 -10.65 18.56 3.58
CA SER A 112 -11.02 17.19 3.21
C SER A 112 -10.62 16.85 1.78
N LEU A 113 -10.78 17.76 0.81
CA LEU A 113 -10.39 17.56 -0.59
C LEU A 113 -8.87 17.41 -0.78
N PHE A 114 -8.08 18.06 0.09
CA PHE A 114 -6.61 17.96 0.11
C PHE A 114 -6.08 16.83 1.01
N PHE A 115 -6.94 15.95 1.52
CA PHE A 115 -6.56 14.85 2.43
C PHE A 115 -5.93 15.32 3.74
N ILE A 116 -6.25 16.53 4.18
CA ILE A 116 -5.80 17.11 5.45
C ILE A 116 -6.88 16.86 6.49
N PRO A 117 -6.63 16.03 7.53
CA PRO A 117 -7.60 15.81 8.59
C PRO A 117 -7.79 17.09 9.40
N ALA A 118 -9.05 17.51 9.53
CA ALA A 118 -9.45 18.68 10.28
C ALA A 118 -10.54 18.27 11.29
N PRO A 119 -10.59 18.90 12.47
CA PRO A 119 -11.68 18.63 13.41
C PRO A 119 -13.02 19.02 12.79
N ASP A 120 -14.03 18.18 12.99
CA ASP A 120 -15.41 18.48 12.62
C ASP A 120 -15.92 19.65 13.48
N PRO A 121 -16.51 20.71 12.87
CA PRO A 121 -17.04 21.86 13.61
C PRO A 121 -18.11 21.50 14.66
N GLN A 122 -18.88 20.43 14.46
CA GLN A 122 -19.95 20.00 15.39
C GLN A 122 -19.45 18.99 16.44
N ALA A 123 -18.36 18.29 16.12
CA ALA A 123 -17.75 17.31 17.00
C ALA A 123 -16.24 17.51 16.97
N ALA A 124 -15.73 18.42 17.80
CA ALA A 124 -14.29 18.71 17.92
C ALA A 124 -13.41 17.48 18.24
N SER A 125 -14.04 16.36 18.58
CA SER A 125 -13.44 15.07 18.88
C SER A 125 -13.37 14.12 17.66
N ASP A 126 -14.01 14.45 16.53
CA ASP A 126 -13.96 13.70 15.28
C ASP A 126 -13.07 14.45 14.27
N TRP A 127 -12.02 13.77 13.80
CA TRP A 127 -11.01 14.31 12.88
C TRP A 127 -11.11 13.66 11.49
N ARG A 128 -12.21 12.94 11.24
CA ARG A 128 -12.47 12.32 9.94
C ARG A 128 -12.83 13.38 8.90
N PRO A 129 -12.50 13.14 7.62
CA PRO A 129 -12.90 14.06 6.55
C PRO A 129 -14.42 14.06 6.37
N LEU A 130 -14.91 15.08 5.67
CA LEU A 130 -16.33 15.32 5.40
C LEU A 130 -17.03 14.07 4.84
N PHE A 131 -16.36 13.39 3.90
CA PHE A 131 -16.70 12.01 3.57
C PHE A 131 -16.09 11.06 4.60
N LYS A 132 -16.86 10.63 5.61
CA LYS A 132 -16.35 9.83 6.73
C LYS A 132 -15.46 8.67 6.28
N LEU A 133 -15.86 7.90 5.27
CA LEU A 133 -15.11 6.79 4.67
C LEU A 133 -13.70 7.17 4.13
N GLY A 134 -13.48 8.45 3.83
CA GLY A 134 -12.22 9.02 3.37
C GLY A 134 -11.06 8.89 4.37
N TRP A 135 -11.34 8.60 5.65
CA TRP A 135 -10.30 8.37 6.65
C TRP A 135 -9.32 7.28 6.18
N THR A 136 -9.83 6.19 5.61
CA THR A 136 -9.00 5.07 5.11
C THR A 136 -8.04 5.51 4.00
N LEU A 137 -8.52 6.42 3.15
CA LEU A 137 -7.76 6.94 2.03
C LEU A 137 -6.65 7.90 2.48
N ASN A 138 -6.89 8.69 3.53
CA ASN A 138 -5.85 9.53 4.15
C ASN A 138 -4.65 8.69 4.61
N TYR A 139 -4.89 7.53 5.23
CA TYR A 139 -3.81 6.61 5.62
C TYR A 139 -3.06 6.04 4.41
N GLU A 140 -3.79 5.68 3.35
CA GLU A 140 -3.18 5.20 2.11
C GLU A 140 -2.26 6.25 1.48
N MET A 141 -2.73 7.51 1.41
CA MET A 141 -1.96 8.64 0.90
C MET A 141 -0.75 8.96 1.79
N PHE A 142 -0.92 8.94 3.11
CA PHE A 142 0.16 9.14 4.07
C PHE A 142 1.26 8.08 3.91
N PHE A 143 0.87 6.81 3.81
CA PHE A 143 1.82 5.71 3.57
C PHE A 143 2.56 5.86 2.24
N TYR A 144 1.88 6.32 1.18
CA TYR A 144 2.51 6.57 -0.11
C TYR A 144 3.53 7.71 -0.04
N ALA A 145 3.19 8.79 0.66
CA ALA A 145 4.13 9.88 0.91
C ALA A 145 5.37 9.40 1.68
N ALA A 146 5.18 8.64 2.76
CA ALA A 146 6.28 8.07 3.54
C ALA A 146 7.21 7.19 2.69
N LEU A 147 6.65 6.36 1.81
CA LEU A 147 7.43 5.54 0.90
C LEU A 147 8.20 6.37 -0.15
N LEU A 148 7.58 7.43 -0.66
CA LEU A 148 8.20 8.35 -1.63
C LEU A 148 9.36 9.15 -1.01
N LEU A 149 9.22 9.61 0.23
CA LEU A 149 10.29 10.29 0.97
C LEU A 149 11.52 9.40 1.13
N LEU A 150 11.32 8.08 1.25
CA LEU A 150 12.39 7.08 1.36
C LEU A 150 12.90 6.58 0.01
N PHE A 151 12.60 7.28 -1.09
CA PHE A 151 13.07 6.93 -2.43
C PHE A 151 14.60 6.89 -2.53
N TRP A 152 15.31 7.76 -1.80
CA TRP A 152 16.78 7.81 -1.83
C TRP A 152 17.44 6.52 -1.29
N CYS A 153 16.72 5.75 -0.47
CA CYS A 153 17.18 4.46 0.02
C CYS A 153 17.06 3.38 -1.07
N ARG A 154 18.12 3.21 -1.87
CA ARG A 154 18.20 2.21 -2.96
C ARG A 154 18.04 0.77 -2.48
N ARG A 155 18.51 0.44 -1.27
CA ARG A 155 18.40 -0.93 -0.74
C ARG A 155 17.00 -1.16 -0.19
N ARG A 156 16.27 -2.12 -0.76
CA ARG A 156 14.92 -2.50 -0.33
C ARG A 156 14.86 -2.78 1.18
N ILE A 157 15.86 -3.48 1.72
CA ILE A 157 15.91 -3.83 3.15
C ILE A 157 16.01 -2.60 4.05
N GLN A 158 16.86 -1.62 3.70
CA GLN A 158 17.03 -0.38 4.47
C GLN A 158 15.73 0.42 4.45
N ARG A 159 15.11 0.57 3.27
CA ARG A 159 13.82 1.26 3.13
C ARG A 159 12.73 0.61 4.00
N SER A 160 12.60 -0.72 3.96
CA SER A 160 11.63 -1.44 4.80
C SER A 160 11.91 -1.28 6.29
N LEU A 161 13.18 -1.29 6.72
CA LEU A 161 13.55 -1.09 8.13
C LEU A 161 13.23 0.34 8.59
N ILE A 162 13.58 1.35 7.80
CA ILE A 162 13.30 2.76 8.15
C ILE A 162 11.79 3.01 8.18
N LEU A 163 11.02 2.49 7.21
CA LEU A 163 9.55 2.56 7.26
C LEU A 163 8.98 1.89 8.50
N THR A 164 9.52 0.72 8.88
CA THR A 164 9.07 0.00 10.07
C THR A 164 9.38 0.78 11.34
N ALA A 165 10.58 1.36 11.44
CA ALA A 165 10.96 2.20 12.57
C ALA A 165 10.08 3.46 12.65
N ALA A 166 9.88 4.17 11.54
CA ALA A 166 9.11 5.41 11.50
C ALA A 166 7.61 5.19 11.80
N LEU A 167 6.98 4.25 11.10
CA LEU A 167 5.56 3.94 11.34
C LEU A 167 5.36 3.23 12.68
N GLY A 168 6.29 2.37 13.08
CA GLY A 168 6.28 1.73 14.40
C GLY A 168 6.38 2.76 15.54
N ALA A 169 7.23 3.77 15.41
CA ALA A 169 7.30 4.87 16.37
C ALA A 169 5.98 5.65 16.45
N LEU A 170 5.31 5.92 15.33
CA LEU A 170 3.97 6.54 15.32
C LEU A 170 2.92 5.66 16.00
N VAL A 171 2.98 4.34 15.81
CA VAL A 171 2.09 3.41 16.52
C VAL A 171 2.39 3.41 18.02
N LEU A 172 3.65 3.43 18.44
CA LEU A 172 3.99 3.54 19.87
C LEU A 172 3.52 4.87 20.46
N LEU A 173 3.68 5.97 19.70
CA LEU A 173 3.21 7.29 20.09
C LEU A 173 1.68 7.36 20.26
N SER A 174 0.93 6.52 19.53
CA SER A 174 -0.54 6.43 19.66
C SER A 174 -1.01 6.05 21.06
N PHE A 175 -0.19 5.33 21.82
CA PHE A 175 -0.51 4.95 23.21
C PHE A 175 -0.25 6.09 24.20
N ALA A 176 0.57 7.07 23.83
CA ALA A 176 0.93 8.20 24.68
C ALA A 176 0.08 9.46 24.42
N ILE A 177 -0.49 9.61 23.22
CA ILE A 177 -1.27 10.79 22.84
C ILE A 177 -2.77 10.45 22.84
N PRO A 178 -3.65 11.29 23.41
CA PRO A 178 -5.09 11.11 23.31
C PRO A 178 -5.54 11.14 21.83
N PRO A 179 -6.36 10.17 21.38
CA PRO A 179 -6.61 9.87 19.95
C PRO A 179 -7.37 10.97 19.17
N LYS A 180 -7.69 12.10 19.81
CA LYS A 180 -8.58 13.15 19.30
C LYS A 180 -8.05 14.56 19.50
N ALA A 181 -6.78 14.70 19.87
CA ALA A 181 -6.20 16.01 20.23
C ALA A 181 -5.52 16.74 19.06
N SER A 182 -5.04 16.03 18.03
CA SER A 182 -4.24 16.64 16.97
C SER A 182 -4.21 15.83 15.66
N VAL A 183 -3.76 16.47 14.57
CA VAL A 183 -3.43 15.81 13.29
C VAL A 183 -2.44 14.67 13.50
N LEU A 184 -1.47 14.84 14.40
CA LEU A 184 -0.51 13.80 14.73
C LEU A 184 -1.19 12.60 15.40
N ALA A 185 -2.14 12.84 16.32
CA ALA A 185 -2.94 11.79 16.93
C ALA A 185 -3.82 11.04 15.92
N PHE A 186 -4.27 11.73 14.86
CA PHE A 186 -4.99 11.07 13.76
C PHE A 186 -4.10 10.07 13.03
N TYR A 187 -2.86 10.43 12.68
CA TYR A 187 -1.96 9.50 11.95
C TYR A 187 -1.25 8.50 12.87
N ALA A 188 -1.02 8.84 14.13
CA ALA A 188 -0.53 7.93 15.16
C ALA A 188 -1.65 6.96 15.56
N ASN A 189 -1.85 5.92 14.74
CA ASN A 189 -2.93 4.97 14.93
C ASN A 189 -2.48 3.54 14.60
N ILE A 190 -3.09 2.56 15.28
CA ILE A 190 -2.86 1.13 15.04
C ILE A 190 -3.16 0.70 13.59
N ALA A 191 -3.98 1.48 12.86
CA ALA A 191 -4.27 1.31 11.44
C ALA A 191 -3.01 1.30 10.53
N LEU A 192 -1.84 1.74 11.03
CA LEU A 192 -0.56 1.65 10.31
C LEU A 192 0.04 0.23 10.32
N ILE A 193 -0.33 -0.64 11.25
CA ILE A 193 0.22 -2.01 11.38
C ILE A 193 -0.04 -2.87 10.12
N PRO A 194 -1.25 -2.93 9.56
CA PRO A 194 -1.52 -3.67 8.32
C PRO A 194 -0.60 -3.27 7.15
N PHE A 195 -0.27 -1.98 7.01
CA PHE A 195 0.67 -1.53 5.99
C PHE A 195 2.06 -2.13 6.20
N LEU A 196 2.54 -2.17 7.45
CA LEU A 196 3.81 -2.80 7.80
C LEU A 196 3.79 -4.29 7.46
N VAL A 197 2.75 -5.02 7.83
CA VAL A 197 2.59 -6.44 7.46
C VAL A 197 2.75 -6.62 5.94
N GLY A 198 2.07 -5.78 5.14
CA GLY A 198 2.22 -5.77 3.69
C GLY A 198 3.65 -5.53 3.21
N VAL A 199 4.38 -4.57 3.80
CA VAL A 199 5.79 -4.26 3.48
C VAL A 199 6.69 -5.48 3.71
N TRP A 200 6.48 -6.22 4.80
CA TRP A 200 7.30 -7.40 5.13
C TRP A 200 6.94 -8.61 4.27
N LEU A 201 5.67 -8.80 3.93
CA LEU A 201 5.23 -9.85 3.00
C LEU A 201 5.79 -9.65 1.57
N ALA A 202 6.07 -8.42 1.17
CA ALA A 202 6.66 -8.12 -0.15
C ALA A 202 8.13 -8.53 -0.29
N ARG A 203 8.76 -9.12 0.75
CA ARG A 203 10.14 -9.57 0.70
C ARG A 203 10.24 -10.85 -0.15
N PRO A 204 11.12 -10.89 -1.16
CA PRO A 204 11.33 -12.10 -1.91
C PRO A 204 11.88 -13.18 -0.95
N PRO A 205 11.34 -14.41 -0.97
CA PRO A 205 11.88 -15.49 -0.15
C PRO A 205 13.35 -15.68 -0.52
N LEU A 206 14.20 -15.86 0.49
CA LEU A 206 15.65 -16.04 0.34
C LEU A 206 15.99 -17.13 -0.70
N CYS A 207 15.15 -18.17 -0.79
CA CYS A 207 15.28 -19.27 -1.75
C CYS A 207 15.13 -18.83 -3.23
N SER A 208 14.37 -17.77 -3.53
CA SER A 208 14.23 -17.22 -4.89
C SER A 208 15.47 -16.45 -5.37
N ARG A 209 16.31 -16.00 -4.43
CA ARG A 209 17.58 -15.32 -4.72
C ARG A 209 18.64 -16.34 -5.13
N ALA A 210 18.69 -17.48 -4.45
CA ALA A 210 19.53 -18.63 -4.81
C ALA A 210 19.13 -19.22 -6.17
N ARG A 211 17.83 -19.32 -6.46
CA ARG A 211 17.34 -19.85 -7.75
C ARG A 211 17.67 -18.93 -8.94
N ARG A 212 17.53 -17.60 -8.79
CA ARG A 212 17.97 -16.62 -9.80
C ARG A 212 19.48 -16.54 -9.96
N ALA A 213 20.25 -16.67 -8.88
CA ALA A 213 21.70 -16.76 -8.96
C ALA A 213 22.14 -18.04 -9.70
N GLY A 214 21.51 -19.18 -9.40
CA GLY A 214 21.76 -20.47 -10.05
C GLY A 214 21.31 -20.53 -11.53
N GLU A 215 20.23 -19.86 -11.90
CA GLU A 215 19.82 -19.73 -13.31
C GLU A 215 20.79 -18.85 -14.10
N SER A 216 21.32 -17.78 -13.50
CA SER A 216 22.28 -16.91 -14.18
C SER A 216 23.62 -17.61 -14.50
N SER A 217 24.08 -18.49 -13.61
CA SER A 217 25.30 -19.29 -13.82
C SER A 217 25.08 -20.41 -14.84
N ARG A 218 23.92 -21.08 -14.78
CA ARG A 218 23.53 -22.12 -15.74
C ARG A 218 23.29 -21.56 -17.15
N TRP A 219 22.78 -20.34 -17.28
CA TRP A 219 22.70 -19.59 -18.55
C TRP A 219 24.09 -19.20 -19.09
N ARG A 220 25.03 -18.77 -18.24
CA ARG A 220 26.43 -18.50 -18.65
C ARG A 220 27.15 -19.75 -19.13
N GLN A 221 27.01 -20.88 -18.43
CA GLN A 221 27.60 -22.16 -18.84
C GLN A 221 27.04 -22.66 -20.19
N ARG A 222 25.72 -22.57 -20.39
CA ARG A 222 25.10 -22.96 -21.67
C ARG A 222 25.49 -22.06 -22.84
N ARG A 223 25.74 -20.76 -22.62
CA ARG A 223 26.28 -19.86 -23.65
C ARG A 223 27.74 -20.19 -23.99
N CYS A 224 28.57 -20.55 -23.00
CA CYS A 224 29.94 -20.98 -23.25
C CYS A 224 30.03 -22.32 -24.00
N SER A 225 29.13 -23.28 -23.72
CA SER A 225 29.09 -24.55 -24.46
C SER A 225 28.55 -24.39 -25.88
N ALA A 226 27.54 -23.54 -26.09
CA ALA A 226 27.00 -23.24 -27.42
C ALA A 226 28.01 -22.50 -28.32
N ARG A 227 28.89 -21.65 -27.75
CA ARG A 227 29.98 -21.02 -28.51
C ARG A 227 31.12 -21.96 -28.89
N ARG A 228 31.28 -23.12 -28.23
CA ARG A 228 32.26 -24.14 -28.62
C ARG A 228 31.75 -25.09 -29.70
N GLY A 229 30.46 -25.05 -30.05
CA GLY A 229 29.85 -25.89 -31.09
C GLY A 229 29.80 -25.27 -32.49
N SER A 230 30.31 -24.04 -32.69
CA SER A 230 30.21 -23.30 -33.98
C SER A 230 31.54 -22.88 -34.60
N ILE A 231 32.67 -23.38 -34.09
CA ILE A 231 33.96 -23.24 -34.78
C ILE A 231 34.45 -24.65 -35.12
N GLY A 232 33.97 -25.15 -36.26
CA GLY A 232 34.67 -26.19 -36.98
C GLY A 232 35.95 -25.60 -37.56
N CYS A 233 37.08 -25.85 -36.92
CA CYS A 233 38.39 -25.82 -37.59
C CYS A 233 38.93 -27.25 -37.64
N ARG A 234 39.01 -27.78 -38.85
CA ARG A 234 39.76 -28.99 -39.21
C ARG A 234 41.24 -28.73 -39.01
N SER A 235 41.95 -29.65 -38.36
CA SER A 235 43.15 -30.35 -38.87
C SER A 235 43.82 -31.16 -37.74
N SER A 236 44.07 -32.42 -38.04
CA SER A 236 44.57 -33.54 -37.21
C SER A 236 46.08 -33.41 -36.85
N PRO A 237 46.82 -34.50 -36.46
CA PRO A 237 47.01 -35.04 -35.11
C PRO A 237 48.51 -35.09 -34.68
N CYS A 238 48.84 -35.04 -33.38
CA CYS A 238 50.15 -35.48 -32.86
C CYS A 238 50.05 -35.61 -31.34
N ALA A 239 49.97 -36.82 -30.79
CA ALA A 239 51.08 -37.68 -30.41
C ALA A 239 51.42 -37.55 -28.91
N SER A 240 51.50 -38.73 -28.31
CA SER A 240 51.87 -39.07 -26.95
C SER A 240 53.27 -38.61 -26.53
N SER A 241 53.43 -38.19 -25.27
CA SER A 241 54.55 -38.56 -24.37
C SER A 241 54.33 -37.88 -23.00
N ARG A 242 54.04 -38.64 -21.94
CA ARG A 242 54.98 -39.15 -20.91
C ARG A 242 55.72 -38.07 -20.08
N ARG A 243 55.61 -38.31 -18.75
CA ARG A 243 56.62 -38.16 -17.68
C ARG A 243 56.80 -36.78 -17.00
N THR A 244 56.47 -36.80 -15.71
CA THR A 244 57.28 -36.39 -14.54
C THR A 244 58.22 -35.21 -14.69
N TRP A 245 58.06 -34.18 -13.85
CA TRP A 245 58.85 -33.97 -12.62
C TRP A 245 57.94 -33.34 -11.56
#